data_AF-A0A1S1R1S0-F1
#
_entry.id   AF-A0A1S1R1S0-F1
#
_cell.length_a   1.000
_cell.length_b   1.000
_cell.length_c   1.000
_cell.angle_alpha   90.00
_cell.angle_beta   90.00
_cell.angle_gamma   90.00
#
_symmetry.space_group_name_H-M   'P 1'
#
loop_
_entity.id
_entity.type
_entity.pdbx_description
1 polymer ?
#
loop_
_entity_poly.entity_id
_entity_poly.type
_entity_poly.pdbx_seq_one_letter_code
_entity_poly.pdbx_strand_id
1 'polypeptide(L)'
;MWTLDLDHVAAVLPGYDIGAELGRGGFGTVLAARHRLIGRHVAVKVFLDPSPEADPSGGPGASAGTGESQNLRSRFLAEARVLAGLDHPHIVRVFDYVERDGLCLLVMEQLTGGTLRARAAAGLPPRATCAIALAAAAALDGALYISDGTNHVRRVGPDGIITTVAGSGGTDGDPDGALATGADLEDPAGLVADPTGALYVVLLRGSTLVRVDPADGIVRTMLSPAAG
;
A
#
# COMPACT_ATOMS: atom_id res chain seq x y z
N MET A 1 -11.12 22.00 18.56
CA MET A 1 -9.77 21.40 18.48
C MET A 1 -9.94 19.97 18.94
N TRP A 2 -9.91 19.00 18.03
CA TRP A 2 -10.30 17.61 18.34
C TRP A 2 -9.10 16.80 18.85
N THR A 3 -9.30 16.09 19.96
CA THR A 3 -8.30 15.24 20.60
C THR A 3 -8.60 13.78 20.26
N LEU A 4 -7.61 13.07 19.73
CA LEU A 4 -7.71 11.64 19.49
C LEU A 4 -7.73 10.92 20.85
N ASP A 5 -8.69 10.03 21.05
CA ASP A 5 -8.76 9.19 22.25
C ASP A 5 -7.73 8.06 22.16
N LEU A 6 -6.63 8.21 22.90
CA LEU A 6 -5.55 7.23 22.92
C LEU A 6 -5.96 5.94 23.65
N ASP A 7 -6.90 6.00 24.59
CA ASP A 7 -7.39 4.81 25.29
C ASP A 7 -8.22 3.95 24.33
N HIS A 8 -9.01 4.58 23.46
CA HIS A 8 -9.72 3.88 22.39
C HIS A 8 -8.74 3.21 21.39
N VAL A 9 -7.68 3.91 20.97
CA VAL A 9 -6.65 3.33 20.10
C VAL A 9 -5.94 2.16 20.78
N ALA A 10 -5.64 2.27 22.08
CA ALA A 10 -5.01 1.21 22.86
C ALA A 10 -5.94 -0.02 23.03
N ALA A 11 -7.26 0.20 23.13
CA ALA A 11 -8.24 -0.88 23.17
C ALA A 11 -8.31 -1.65 21.84
N VAL A 12 -8.17 -0.96 20.71
CA VAL A 12 -8.14 -1.59 19.38
C VAL A 12 -6.79 -2.29 19.10
N LEU A 13 -5.68 -1.79 19.65
CA LEU A 13 -4.34 -2.38 19.52
C LEU A 13 -3.78 -2.89 20.87
N PRO A 14 -4.39 -3.92 21.48
CA PRO A 14 -4.02 -4.36 22.84
C PRO A 14 -2.60 -4.94 22.94
N GLY A 15 -1.99 -5.32 21.81
CA GLY A 15 -0.61 -5.79 21.70
C GLY A 15 0.45 -4.68 21.76
N TYR A 16 0.04 -3.40 21.75
CA TYR A 16 0.94 -2.25 21.66
C TYR A 16 0.77 -1.31 22.85
N ASP A 17 1.88 -0.73 23.28
CA ASP A 17 1.90 0.46 24.12
C ASP A 17 1.83 1.69 23.20
N ILE A 18 0.70 2.39 23.22
CA ILE A 18 0.49 3.61 22.42
C ILE A 18 1.22 4.77 23.09
N GLY A 19 1.99 5.51 22.30
CA GLY A 19 2.83 6.62 22.73
C GLY A 19 2.39 7.97 22.15
N ALA A 20 3.34 8.90 22.11
CA ALA A 20 3.09 10.28 21.70
C ALA A 20 2.72 10.40 20.20
N GLU A 21 2.03 11.48 19.86
CA GLU A 21 1.80 11.88 18.48
C GLU A 21 3.12 12.25 17.79
N LEU A 22 3.42 11.55 16.68
CA LEU A 22 4.57 11.82 15.81
C LEU A 22 4.26 12.89 14.77
N GLY A 23 2.98 13.03 14.40
CA GLY A 23 2.52 14.09 13.52
C GLY A 23 1.06 13.93 13.11
N ARG A 24 0.49 15.01 12.58
CA ARG A 24 -0.90 15.05 12.11
C ARG A 24 -0.97 15.73 10.74
N GLY A 25 -1.79 15.17 9.86
CA GLY A 25 -2.00 15.68 8.50
C GLY A 25 -3.46 15.55 8.06
N GLY A 26 -3.74 15.89 6.80
CA GLY A 26 -5.11 15.85 6.24
C GLY A 26 -5.75 14.46 6.18
N PHE A 27 -4.96 13.39 6.39
CA PHE A 27 -5.40 12.00 6.31
C PHE A 27 -5.34 11.25 7.65
N GLY A 28 -5.21 11.97 8.76
CA GLY A 28 -5.22 11.37 10.12
C GLY A 28 -4.00 11.73 10.97
N THR A 29 -3.90 11.03 12.09
CA THR A 29 -2.85 11.24 13.11
C THR A 29 -1.90 10.04 13.12
N VAL A 30 -0.60 10.28 13.23
CA VAL A 30 0.42 9.23 13.37
C VAL A 30 0.92 9.22 14.80
N LEU A 31 0.82 8.07 15.45
CA LEU A 31 1.27 7.85 16.83
C LEU A 31 2.51 6.97 16.85
N ALA A 32 3.39 7.19 17.83
CA ALA A 32 4.41 6.20 18.17
C ALA A 32 3.72 5.06 18.91
N ALA A 33 4.18 3.82 18.71
CA ALA A 33 3.80 2.71 19.55
C ALA A 33 4.93 1.70 19.69
N ARG A 34 4.84 0.85 20.72
CA ARG A 34 5.82 -0.20 20.96
C ARG A 34 5.10 -1.51 21.19
N HIS A 35 5.43 -2.54 20.41
CA HIS A 35 4.84 -3.87 20.60
C HIS A 35 5.25 -4.40 21.98
N ARG A 36 4.29 -4.81 22.80
CA ARG A 36 4.50 -5.17 24.22
C ARG A 36 5.45 -6.33 24.43
N LEU A 37 5.27 -7.40 23.67
CA LEU A 37 6.05 -8.64 23.83
C LEU A 37 7.47 -8.54 23.25
N ILE A 38 7.59 -8.12 21.98
CA ILE A 38 8.87 -8.10 21.27
C ILE A 38 9.63 -6.77 21.36
N GLY A 39 9.02 -5.73 21.92
CA GLY A 39 9.65 -4.41 22.11
C GLY A 39 9.88 -3.61 20.82
N ARG A 40 9.30 -4.02 19.68
CA ARG A 40 9.48 -3.32 18.41
C ARG A 40 8.78 -1.96 18.41
N HIS A 41 9.51 -0.91 18.04
CA HIS A 41 8.96 0.42 17.79
C HIS A 41 8.27 0.48 16.43
N VAL A 42 7.07 1.03 16.40
CA VAL A 42 6.22 1.18 15.21
C VAL A 42 5.58 2.57 15.19
N ALA A 43 5.21 3.02 14.00
CA ALA A 43 4.31 4.14 13.84
C ALA A 43 2.92 3.62 13.52
N VAL A 44 1.88 4.21 14.09
CA VAL A 44 0.48 3.84 13.86
C VAL A 44 -0.23 5.03 13.24
N LYS A 45 -0.61 4.92 11.98
CA LYS A 45 -1.45 5.92 11.31
C LYS A 45 -2.90 5.61 11.63
N VAL A 46 -3.58 6.54 12.29
CA VAL A 46 -4.96 6.44 12.77
C VAL A 46 -5.87 7.27 11.89
N PHE A 47 -6.89 6.62 11.36
CA PHE A 47 -8.03 7.23 10.68
C PHE A 47 -9.33 6.89 11.41
N LEU A 48 -10.16 7.90 11.65
CA LEU A 48 -11.46 7.79 12.32
C LEU A 48 -12.55 7.78 11.24
N ASP A 49 -13.42 6.77 11.22
CA ASP A 49 -14.73 6.87 10.58
C ASP A 49 -15.67 7.62 11.55
N PRO A 50 -16.17 8.82 11.22
CA PRO A 50 -17.02 9.60 12.12
C PRO A 50 -18.47 9.11 12.11
N SER A 51 -18.67 7.80 12.16
CA SER A 51 -19.99 7.20 12.22
C SER A 51 -20.15 6.53 13.58
N PRO A 52 -20.70 7.22 14.59
CA PRO A 52 -21.16 6.52 15.78
C PRO A 52 -22.27 5.56 15.35
N GLU A 53 -22.29 4.39 15.97
CA GLU A 53 -23.29 3.35 15.81
C GLU A 53 -24.68 3.96 15.63
N ALA A 54 -25.39 3.49 14.60
CA ALA A 54 -26.78 3.85 14.38
C ALA A 54 -27.56 3.66 15.69
N ASP A 55 -28.16 4.74 16.18
CA ASP A 55 -29.14 4.69 17.26
C ASP A 55 -30.20 3.64 16.89
N PRO A 56 -30.41 2.59 17.71
CA PRO A 56 -31.39 1.54 17.42
C PRO A 56 -32.84 2.06 17.45
N SER A 57 -33.08 3.32 17.83
CA SER A 57 -34.39 3.97 17.77
C SER A 57 -34.60 4.70 16.42
N GLY A 58 -34.99 3.91 15.41
CA GLY A 58 -35.26 4.40 14.06
C GLY A 58 -36.30 5.53 13.99
N GLY A 59 -35.91 6.65 13.36
CA GLY A 59 -36.79 7.70 12.86
C GLY A 59 -36.59 7.87 11.34
N PRO A 60 -37.67 8.02 10.53
CA PRO A 60 -37.55 8.14 9.08
C PRO A 60 -37.14 9.57 8.73
N GLY A 61 -35.82 9.81 8.76
CA GLY A 61 -35.19 11.07 8.35
C GLY A 61 -33.68 10.93 8.08
N ALA A 62 -33.19 9.69 7.90
CA ALA A 62 -31.77 9.42 7.68
C ALA A 62 -31.39 9.71 6.22
N SER A 63 -30.90 10.92 5.98
CA SER A 63 -30.29 11.32 4.72
C SER A 63 -28.90 11.90 5.00
N ALA A 64 -27.88 11.19 4.48
CA ALA A 64 -26.54 11.66 4.18
C ALA A 64 -25.47 11.66 5.30
N GLY A 65 -25.09 10.45 5.76
CA GLY A 65 -23.73 10.17 6.28
C GLY A 65 -22.87 9.40 5.27
N THR A 66 -23.20 9.45 3.97
CA THR A 66 -23.06 8.28 3.07
C THR A 66 -22.21 8.52 1.80
N GLY A 67 -21.13 9.31 1.86
CA GLY A 67 -20.26 9.49 0.68
C GLY A 67 -18.80 9.81 0.98
N GLU A 68 -18.53 10.82 1.79
CA GLU A 68 -17.15 11.23 2.09
C GLU A 68 -16.41 10.23 2.99
N SER A 69 -17.04 9.73 4.07
CA SER A 69 -16.42 8.74 4.97
C SER A 69 -16.08 7.43 4.25
N GLN A 70 -16.98 6.95 3.39
CA GLN A 70 -16.75 5.75 2.57
C GLN A 70 -15.63 5.97 1.54
N ASN A 71 -15.57 7.16 0.91
CA ASN A 71 -14.49 7.52 0.00
C ASN A 71 -13.13 7.61 0.71
N LEU A 72 -13.09 8.13 1.94
CA LEU A 72 -11.85 8.25 2.71
C LEU A 72 -11.35 6.90 3.23
N ARG A 73 -12.25 6.04 3.74
CA ARG A 73 -11.92 4.65 4.11
C ARG A 73 -11.39 3.87 2.92
N SER A 74 -12.03 4.01 1.76
CA SER A 74 -11.59 3.36 0.52
C SER A 74 -10.19 3.81 0.11
N ARG A 75 -9.88 5.10 0.27
CA ARG A 75 -8.52 5.64 0.02
C ARG A 75 -7.50 5.09 1.02
N PHE A 76 -7.85 5.01 2.30
CA PHE A 76 -6.96 4.50 3.34
C PHE A 76 -6.66 3.01 3.16
N LEU A 77 -7.67 2.22 2.80
CA LEU A 77 -7.49 0.80 2.47
C LEU A 77 -6.70 0.61 1.17
N ALA A 78 -6.93 1.45 0.15
CA ALA A 78 -6.13 1.44 -1.07
C ALA A 78 -4.66 1.75 -0.79
N GLU A 79 -4.37 2.74 0.06
CA GLU A 79 -3.01 3.06 0.52
C GLU A 79 -2.37 1.86 1.23
N ALA A 80 -3.09 1.24 2.17
CA ALA A 80 -2.61 0.07 2.90
C ALA A 80 -2.29 -1.12 1.98
N ARG A 81 -3.16 -1.40 0.99
CA ARG A 81 -2.96 -2.48 0.02
C ARG A 81 -1.74 -2.26 -0.86
N VAL A 82 -1.56 -1.04 -1.36
CA VAL A 82 -0.37 -0.70 -2.14
C VAL A 82 0.88 -0.88 -1.29
N LEU A 83 0.92 -0.30 -0.08
CA LEU A 83 2.10 -0.38 0.79
C LEU A 83 2.40 -1.81 1.28
N ALA A 84 1.39 -2.66 1.47
CA ALA A 84 1.57 -4.05 1.87
C ALA A 84 2.23 -4.92 0.78
N GLY A 85 2.10 -4.53 -0.49
CA GLY A 85 2.74 -5.20 -1.63
C GLY A 85 4.19 -4.76 -1.88
N LEU A 86 4.69 -3.76 -1.16
CA LEU A 86 6.00 -3.16 -1.40
C LEU A 86 7.01 -3.61 -0.35
N ASP A 87 8.08 -4.29 -0.78
CA ASP A 87 9.25 -4.58 0.05
C ASP A 87 10.49 -3.94 -0.56
N HIS A 88 10.83 -2.74 -0.07
CA HIS A 88 11.95 -1.96 -0.60
C HIS A 88 12.63 -1.17 0.53
N PRO A 89 13.98 -1.09 0.58
CA PRO A 89 14.73 -0.42 1.65
C PRO A 89 14.48 1.09 1.78
N HIS A 90 13.81 1.71 0.81
CA HIS A 90 13.47 3.13 0.80
C HIS A 90 11.95 3.39 0.77
N ILE A 91 11.13 2.36 1.00
CA ILE A 91 9.68 2.48 1.16
C ILE A 91 9.35 2.04 2.59
N VAL A 92 8.47 2.78 3.27
CA VAL A 92 8.08 2.43 4.64
C VAL A 92 7.36 1.09 4.64
N ARG A 93 7.83 0.15 5.46
CA ARG A 93 7.20 -1.16 5.56
C ARG A 93 5.92 -1.08 6.38
N VAL A 94 4.84 -1.66 5.87
CA VAL A 94 3.61 -1.91 6.62
C VAL A 94 3.69 -3.28 7.28
N PHE A 95 3.36 -3.34 8.56
CA PHE A 95 3.32 -4.59 9.32
C PHE A 95 1.91 -5.13 9.48
N ASP A 96 0.92 -4.25 9.60
CA ASP A 96 -0.46 -4.67 9.85
C ASP A 96 -1.47 -3.57 9.47
N TYR A 97 -2.69 -4.00 9.21
CA TYR A 97 -3.86 -3.14 9.01
C TYR A 97 -4.98 -3.64 9.92
N VAL A 98 -5.46 -2.77 10.81
CA VAL A 98 -6.52 -3.10 11.78
C VAL A 98 -7.72 -2.20 11.55
N GLU A 99 -8.88 -2.81 11.38
CA GLU A 99 -10.15 -2.09 11.30
C GLU A 99 -11.09 -2.62 12.38
N ARG A 100 -11.43 -1.78 13.35
CA ARG A 100 -12.27 -2.16 14.49
C ARG A 100 -12.81 -0.93 15.20
N ASP A 101 -14.04 -1.03 15.72
CA ASP A 101 -14.69 0.00 16.54
C ASP A 101 -14.70 1.39 15.87
N GLY A 102 -14.88 1.43 14.54
CA GLY A 102 -14.88 2.65 13.73
C GLY A 102 -13.49 3.25 13.46
N LEU A 103 -12.42 2.62 13.94
CA LEU A 103 -11.04 3.00 13.65
C LEU A 103 -10.48 2.18 12.49
N CYS A 104 -9.80 2.86 11.58
CA CYS A 104 -8.89 2.26 10.61
C CYS A 104 -7.45 2.61 11.02
N LEU A 105 -6.62 1.60 11.24
CA LEU A 105 -5.27 1.74 11.75
C LEU A 105 -4.28 1.05 10.81
N LEU A 106 -3.20 1.75 10.48
CA LEU A 106 -2.09 1.19 9.72
C LEU A 106 -0.85 1.15 10.61
N VAL A 107 -0.37 -0.05 10.93
CA VAL A 107 0.83 -0.26 11.74
C VAL A 107 2.02 -0.40 10.79
N MET A 108 3.01 0.48 10.95
CA MET A 108 4.12 0.62 10.02
C MET A 108 5.44 0.82 10.74
N GLU A 109 6.54 0.70 10.00
CA GLU A 109 7.87 1.02 10.48
C GLU A 109 7.95 2.46 11.05
N GLN A 110 8.56 2.60 12.24
CA GLN A 110 8.84 3.91 12.81
C GLN A 110 10.17 4.46 12.30
N LEU A 111 10.11 5.49 11.46
CA LEU A 111 11.31 6.20 10.98
C LEU A 111 11.74 7.26 12.00
N THR A 112 12.94 7.11 12.57
CA THR A 112 13.48 8.02 13.62
C THR A 112 14.27 9.19 13.06
N GLY A 113 14.54 9.23 11.75
CA GLY A 113 15.40 10.22 11.09
C GLY A 113 14.80 11.63 10.95
N GLY A 114 13.57 11.84 11.44
CA GLY A 114 12.79 13.07 11.24
C GLY A 114 12.25 13.20 9.81
N THR A 115 11.46 14.25 9.57
CA THR A 115 10.87 14.48 8.24
C THR A 115 11.87 15.13 7.29
N LEU A 116 11.73 14.84 5.99
CA LEU A 116 12.51 15.50 4.95
C LEU A 116 12.32 17.03 4.98
N ARG A 117 11.11 17.50 5.28
CA ARG A 117 10.79 18.93 5.45
C ARG A 117 11.64 19.58 6.54
N ALA A 118 11.73 18.95 7.71
CA ALA A 118 12.54 19.46 8.81
C ALA A 118 14.03 19.50 8.45
N ARG A 119 14.52 18.46 7.77
CA ARG A 119 15.91 18.40 7.29
C ARG A 119 16.22 19.45 6.23
N ALA A 120 15.32 19.66 5.28
CA ALA A 120 15.46 20.69 4.26
C ALA A 120 15.50 22.10 4.89
N ALA A 121 14.63 22.36 5.87
CA ALA A 121 14.64 23.62 6.61
C ALA A 121 15.92 23.83 7.42
N ALA A 122 16.57 22.76 7.90
CA ALA A 122 17.86 22.81 8.58
C ALA A 122 19.07 22.97 7.63
N GLY A 123 18.85 22.92 6.30
CA GLY A 123 19.89 22.99 5.29
C GLY A 123 20.50 21.62 4.99
N LEU A 124 20.05 20.98 3.90
CA LEU A 124 20.62 19.72 3.43
C LEU A 124 21.90 19.96 2.62
N PRO A 125 23.03 19.31 2.95
CA PRO A 125 24.23 19.40 2.14
C PRO A 125 24.02 18.69 0.79
N PRO A 126 24.69 19.12 -0.30
CA PRO A 126 24.46 18.58 -1.65
C PRO A 126 24.54 17.05 -1.74
N ARG A 127 25.50 16.43 -1.04
CA ARG A 127 25.63 14.96 -1.00
C ARG A 127 24.40 14.27 -0.40
N ALA A 128 23.84 14.82 0.68
CA ALA A 128 22.64 14.27 1.29
C ALA A 128 21.42 14.45 0.38
N THR A 129 21.31 15.59 -0.30
CA THR A 129 20.28 15.84 -1.30
C THR A 129 20.33 14.80 -2.43
N CYS A 130 21.52 14.55 -3.00
CA CYS A 130 21.70 13.53 -4.03
C CYS A 130 21.35 12.13 -3.53
N ALA A 131 21.78 11.76 -2.32
CA ALA A 131 21.47 10.45 -1.74
C ALA A 131 19.95 10.27 -1.54
N ILE A 132 19.25 11.29 -1.07
CA ILE A 132 17.78 11.27 -0.91
C ILE A 132 17.09 11.16 -2.27
N ALA A 133 17.56 11.90 -3.28
CA ALA A 133 17.01 11.83 -4.63
C ALA A 133 17.18 10.44 -5.26
N LEU A 134 18.35 9.82 -5.11
CA LEU A 134 18.61 8.46 -5.58
C LEU A 134 17.76 7.43 -4.85
N ALA A 135 17.64 7.55 -3.52
CA ALA A 135 16.80 6.65 -2.72
C ALA A 135 15.32 6.75 -3.10
N ALA A 136 14.83 7.97 -3.35
CA ALA A 136 13.46 8.21 -3.80
C ALA A 136 13.22 7.66 -5.23
N ALA A 137 14.19 7.83 -6.14
CA ALA A 137 14.09 7.28 -7.49
C ALA A 137 14.01 5.74 -7.48
N ALA A 138 14.86 5.09 -6.68
CA ALA A 138 14.81 3.63 -6.51
C ALA A 138 13.49 3.17 -5.87
N ALA A 139 12.99 3.89 -4.85
CA ALA A 139 11.69 3.61 -4.24
C ALA A 139 10.53 3.73 -5.23
N LEU A 140 10.56 4.75 -6.08
CA LEU A 140 9.54 4.94 -7.10
C LEU A 140 9.53 3.76 -8.08
N ASP A 141 10.70 3.35 -8.59
CA ASP A 141 10.81 2.22 -9.52
C ASP A 141 10.16 0.93 -8.99
N GLY A 142 10.31 0.65 -7.68
CA GLY A 142 9.66 -0.47 -7.00
C GLY A 142 8.16 -0.28 -6.72
N ALA A 143 7.66 0.95 -6.64
CA ALA A 143 6.27 1.28 -6.31
C ALA A 143 5.36 1.48 -7.54
N LEU A 144 5.90 1.31 -8.74
CA LEU A 144 5.31 1.81 -9.96
C LEU A 144 4.29 0.86 -10.60
N TYR A 145 4.16 -0.39 -10.15
CA TYR A 145 3.30 -1.40 -10.76
C TYR A 145 2.05 -1.69 -9.92
N ILE A 146 0.88 -1.63 -10.53
CA ILE A 146 -0.42 -1.94 -9.91
C ILE A 146 -1.16 -2.95 -10.76
N SER A 147 -1.87 -3.91 -10.14
CA SER A 147 -2.92 -4.65 -10.83
C SER A 147 -4.23 -3.90 -10.64
N ASP A 148 -4.93 -3.61 -11.74
CA ASP A 148 -6.13 -2.76 -11.70
C ASP A 148 -7.43 -3.56 -11.50
N GLY A 149 -7.33 -4.87 -11.25
CA GLY A 149 -8.46 -5.78 -11.08
C GLY A 149 -9.20 -6.11 -12.38
N THR A 150 -8.68 -5.70 -13.53
CA THR A 150 -9.24 -5.99 -14.87
C THR A 150 -8.30 -6.85 -15.71
N ASN A 151 -7.51 -7.72 -15.07
CA ASN A 151 -6.46 -8.53 -15.71
C ASN A 151 -5.36 -7.70 -16.39
N HIS A 152 -5.13 -6.47 -15.94
CA HIS A 152 -4.00 -5.66 -16.37
C HIS A 152 -3.02 -5.42 -15.23
N VAL A 153 -1.75 -5.40 -15.58
CA VAL A 153 -0.70 -4.76 -14.80
C VAL A 153 -0.39 -3.41 -15.43
N ARG A 154 -0.56 -2.36 -14.64
CA ARG A 154 -0.32 -0.97 -15.02
C ARG A 154 0.94 -0.46 -14.37
N ARG A 155 1.61 0.46 -15.05
CA ARG A 155 2.74 1.23 -14.55
C ARG A 155 2.34 2.70 -14.40
N VAL A 156 2.61 3.30 -13.25
CA VAL A 156 2.31 4.72 -12.95
C VAL A 156 3.56 5.58 -13.16
N GLY A 157 3.70 6.19 -14.32
CA GLY A 157 4.85 7.04 -14.64
C GLY A 157 5.08 8.19 -13.63
N PRO A 158 6.31 8.70 -13.50
CA PRO A 158 6.63 9.83 -12.62
C PRO A 158 5.93 11.14 -13.05
N ASP A 159 5.41 11.18 -14.26
CA ASP A 159 4.53 12.22 -14.83
C ASP A 159 3.05 12.02 -14.50
N GLY A 160 2.71 10.96 -13.75
CA GLY A 160 1.35 10.56 -13.42
C GLY A 160 0.62 9.80 -14.54
N ILE A 161 1.29 9.47 -15.64
CA ILE A 161 0.68 8.74 -16.75
C ILE A 161 0.63 7.24 -16.41
N ILE A 162 -0.57 6.68 -16.44
CA ILE A 162 -0.78 5.24 -16.24
C ILE A 162 -0.68 4.55 -17.61
N THR A 163 0.25 3.60 -17.73
CA THR A 163 0.44 2.79 -18.94
C THR A 163 0.20 1.32 -18.64
N THR A 164 -0.37 0.57 -19.57
CA THR A 164 -0.43 -0.89 -19.46
C THR A 164 0.94 -1.46 -19.79
N VAL A 165 1.49 -2.27 -18.88
CA VAL A 165 2.78 -2.96 -19.09
C VAL A 165 2.61 -4.45 -19.27
N ALA A 166 1.52 -5.02 -18.75
CA ALA A 166 1.15 -6.40 -19.02
C ALA A 166 -0.38 -6.59 -18.89
N GLY A 167 -0.91 -7.64 -19.50
CA GLY A 167 -2.34 -7.96 -19.49
C GLY A 167 -3.09 -7.41 -20.70
N SER A 168 -3.94 -8.23 -21.29
CA SER A 168 -4.88 -7.92 -22.38
C SER A 168 -6.29 -7.57 -21.89
N GLY A 169 -6.62 -7.94 -20.63
CA GLY A 169 -7.98 -7.99 -20.09
C GLY A 169 -8.68 -9.35 -20.23
N GLY A 170 -8.12 -10.28 -21.02
CA GLY A 170 -8.65 -11.64 -21.22
C GLY A 170 -8.47 -12.56 -20.00
N THR A 171 -9.15 -13.71 -20.03
CA THR A 171 -9.18 -14.68 -18.92
C THR A 171 -8.93 -16.12 -19.32
N ASP A 172 -8.73 -16.42 -20.61
CA ASP A 172 -8.85 -17.79 -21.14
C ASP A 172 -7.64 -18.19 -22.01
N GLY A 173 -6.54 -17.43 -21.98
CA GLY A 173 -5.34 -17.63 -22.79
C GLY A 173 -4.14 -18.02 -21.95
N ASP A 174 -3.27 -18.89 -22.49
CA ASP A 174 -1.97 -19.17 -21.89
C ASP A 174 -1.08 -17.92 -22.03
N PRO A 175 -0.61 -17.32 -20.91
CA PRO A 175 0.26 -16.17 -20.99
C PRO A 175 1.68 -16.55 -21.44
N ASP A 176 2.09 -17.82 -21.42
CA ASP A 176 3.47 -18.21 -21.72
C ASP A 176 3.88 -17.90 -23.17
N GLY A 177 5.01 -17.22 -23.32
CA GLY A 177 5.53 -16.81 -24.63
C GLY A 177 4.79 -15.64 -25.29
N ALA A 178 3.71 -15.14 -24.70
CA ALA A 178 2.98 -13.99 -25.21
C ALA A 178 3.73 -12.67 -24.95
N LEU A 179 3.46 -11.66 -25.80
CA LEU A 179 3.81 -10.28 -25.47
C LEU A 179 3.03 -9.84 -24.24
N ALA A 180 3.70 -9.21 -23.28
CA ALA A 180 3.15 -8.85 -21.99
C ALA A 180 1.83 -8.08 -22.10
N THR A 181 1.75 -7.07 -22.96
CA THR A 181 0.55 -6.24 -23.17
C THR A 181 -0.60 -6.96 -23.88
N GLY A 182 -0.35 -8.15 -24.43
CA GLY A 182 -1.36 -9.01 -25.05
C GLY A 182 -1.56 -10.34 -24.31
N ALA A 183 -0.88 -10.55 -23.17
CA ALA A 183 -0.98 -11.78 -22.42
C ALA A 183 -2.26 -11.81 -21.58
N ASP A 184 -2.92 -12.96 -21.52
CA ASP A 184 -4.06 -13.19 -20.65
C ASP A 184 -3.55 -13.51 -19.24
N LEU A 185 -3.38 -12.47 -18.44
CA LEU A 185 -2.92 -12.58 -17.05
C LEU A 185 -4.15 -12.79 -16.16
N GLU A 186 -4.54 -14.04 -15.95
CA GLU A 186 -5.72 -14.40 -15.18
C GLU A 186 -5.62 -13.98 -13.69
N ASP A 187 -6.28 -12.88 -13.33
CA ASP A 187 -6.34 -12.32 -11.96
C ASP A 187 -4.94 -12.08 -11.34
N PRO A 188 -4.19 -11.07 -11.83
CA PRO A 188 -2.85 -10.76 -11.35
C PRO A 188 -2.96 -10.05 -10.00
N ALA A 189 -2.32 -10.61 -8.97
CA ALA A 189 -2.44 -10.08 -7.60
C ALA A 189 -1.10 -9.75 -6.95
N GLY A 190 -0.15 -10.69 -6.98
CA GLY A 190 1.19 -10.47 -6.44
C GLY A 190 2.09 -9.90 -7.52
N LEU A 191 2.68 -8.72 -7.30
CA LEU A 191 3.60 -8.08 -8.23
C LEU A 191 4.92 -7.77 -7.51
N VAL A 192 6.04 -8.19 -8.08
CA VAL A 192 7.36 -7.77 -7.59
C VAL A 192 8.31 -7.57 -8.77
N ALA A 193 8.98 -6.43 -8.81
CA ALA A 193 10.05 -6.18 -9.77
C ALA A 193 11.40 -6.52 -9.13
N ASP A 194 12.29 -7.15 -9.89
CA ASP A 194 13.69 -7.32 -9.48
C ASP A 194 14.56 -6.12 -9.91
N PRO A 195 15.82 -6.01 -9.43
CA PRO A 195 16.70 -4.90 -9.77
C PRO A 195 17.08 -4.76 -11.26
N THR A 196 16.77 -5.77 -12.09
CA THR A 196 16.95 -5.70 -13.54
C THR A 196 15.74 -5.13 -14.26
N GLY A 197 14.64 -4.91 -13.53
CA GLY A 197 13.35 -4.49 -14.06
C GLY A 197 12.46 -5.64 -14.50
N ALA A 198 12.85 -6.90 -14.27
CA ALA A 198 11.97 -8.04 -14.54
C ALA A 198 10.83 -8.09 -13.53
N LEU A 199 9.61 -8.16 -14.04
CA LEU A 199 8.40 -8.14 -13.24
C LEU A 199 7.87 -9.56 -13.07
N TYR A 200 7.78 -10.01 -11.82
CA TYR A 200 7.19 -11.28 -11.44
C TYR A 200 5.75 -11.04 -11.04
N VAL A 201 4.85 -11.83 -11.61
CA VAL A 201 3.40 -11.71 -11.45
C VAL A 201 2.83 -13.05 -10.99
N VAL A 202 2.11 -13.03 -9.87
CA VAL A 202 1.34 -14.17 -9.39
C VAL A 202 -0.08 -14.09 -9.95
N LEU A 203 -0.46 -15.11 -10.70
CA LEU A 203 -1.79 -15.30 -11.27
C LEU A 203 -2.60 -16.21 -10.36
N LEU A 204 -3.66 -15.68 -9.75
CA LEU A 204 -4.41 -16.41 -8.73
C LEU A 204 -5.28 -17.53 -9.31
N ARG A 205 -5.87 -17.32 -10.50
CA ARG A 205 -6.81 -18.27 -11.09
C ARG A 205 -6.15 -19.54 -11.66
N GLY A 206 -4.83 -19.53 -11.87
CA GLY A 206 -4.02 -20.68 -12.27
C GLY A 206 -2.98 -21.14 -11.23
N SER A 207 -2.85 -20.42 -10.10
CA SER A 207 -1.73 -20.60 -9.14
C SER A 207 -0.35 -20.58 -9.82
N THR A 208 -0.19 -19.68 -10.78
CA THR A 208 0.98 -19.60 -11.67
C THR A 208 1.84 -18.40 -11.30
N LEU A 209 3.16 -18.58 -11.29
CA LEU A 209 4.12 -17.48 -11.27
C LEU A 209 4.64 -17.27 -12.68
N VAL A 210 4.48 -16.06 -13.21
CA VAL A 210 5.06 -15.65 -14.49
C VAL A 210 6.09 -14.55 -14.29
N ARG A 211 7.07 -14.48 -15.18
CA ARG A 211 8.07 -13.42 -15.27
C ARG A 211 7.89 -12.66 -16.58
N VAL A 212 7.79 -11.34 -16.51
CA VAL A 212 7.84 -10.43 -17.67
C VAL A 212 9.23 -9.82 -17.73
N ASP A 213 9.93 -10.07 -18.83
CA ASP A 213 11.28 -9.55 -19.02
C ASP A 213 11.24 -8.18 -19.72
N PRO A 214 11.85 -7.12 -19.18
CA PRO A 214 11.77 -5.78 -19.77
C PRO A 214 12.56 -5.68 -21.07
N ALA A 215 13.51 -6.59 -21.33
CA ALA A 215 14.34 -6.55 -22.53
C ALA A 215 13.57 -6.91 -23.80
N ASP A 216 12.62 -7.84 -23.70
CA ASP A 216 11.84 -8.34 -24.85
C ASP A 216 10.32 -8.21 -24.66
N GLY A 217 9.85 -7.89 -23.46
CA GLY A 217 8.43 -7.77 -23.13
C GLY A 217 7.70 -9.11 -23.20
N ILE A 218 8.39 -10.24 -23.10
CA ILE A 218 7.79 -11.57 -23.18
C ILE A 218 7.49 -12.12 -21.79
N VAL A 219 6.29 -12.68 -21.65
CA VAL A 219 5.87 -13.40 -20.45
C VAL A 219 6.43 -14.82 -20.49
N ARG A 220 6.98 -15.27 -19.38
CA ARG A 220 7.51 -16.62 -19.20
C ARG A 220 6.94 -17.25 -17.95
N THR A 221 6.33 -18.41 -18.10
CA THR A 221 5.84 -19.20 -16.98
C THR A 221 7.03 -19.79 -16.23
N MET A 222 7.12 -19.46 -14.94
CA MET A 222 8.19 -19.89 -14.05
C MET A 222 7.76 -21.09 -13.20
N LEU A 223 6.51 -21.08 -12.75
CA LEU A 223 5.89 -22.13 -11.95
C LEU A 223 4.41 -22.23 -12.30
N SER A 224 3.91 -23.44 -12.53
CA SER A 224 2.49 -23.77 -12.65
C SER A 224 2.19 -25.02 -11.81
N PRO A 225 0.96 -25.21 -11.31
CA PRO A 225 0.58 -26.47 -10.67
C PRO A 225 0.74 -27.64 -11.64
N ALA A 226 1.19 -28.79 -11.14
CA ALA A 226 1.31 -30.00 -11.93
C ALA A 226 -0.08 -30.42 -12.45
N ALA A 227 -0.18 -30.72 -13.75
CA ALA A 227 -1.39 -31.29 -14.32
C ALA A 227 -1.70 -32.61 -13.61
N GLY A 228 -2.80 -32.64 -12.86
CA GLY A 228 -3.34 -33.83 -12.20
C GLY A 228 -4.17 -34.68 -13.16
#